data_AF-A0A031IHV1-F1
#
_entry.id   AF-A0A031IHV1-F1
#
_cell.length_a   1.000
_cell.length_b   1.000
_cell.length_c   1.000
_cell.angle_alpha   90.00
_cell.angle_beta   90.00
_cell.angle_gamma   90.00
#
_symmetry.space_group_name_H-M   'P 1'
#
loop_
_entity.id
_entity.type
_entity.pdbx_description
1 polymer ?
#
loop_
_entity_poly.entity_id
_entity_poly.type
_entity_poly.pdbx_seq_one_letter_code
_entity_poly.pdbx_strand_id
1 'polypeptide(L)' 'MTIEQMIEAILDKLNIINKGVIKAEQFDGSKNEDLKEIYEFVMMRDSLSLAEVDAIVDELKSLKTV' A
#
# COMPACT_ATOMS: atom_id res chain seq x y z
N MET A 1 -13.86 2.89 -3.37
CA MET A 1 -12.71 2.03 -3.70
C MET A 1 -12.75 0.80 -2.81
N THR A 2 -12.35 -0.35 -3.34
CA THR A 2 -12.12 -1.58 -2.58
C THR A 2 -10.69 -1.61 -2.02
N ILE A 3 -10.42 -2.52 -1.06
CA ILE A 3 -9.07 -2.76 -0.52
C ILE A 3 -8.08 -3.09 -1.65
N GLU A 4 -8.50 -3.93 -2.59
CA GLU A 4 -7.72 -4.29 -3.78
C GLU A 4 -7.35 -3.07 -4.62
N GLN A 5 -8.32 -2.20 -4.92
CA GLN A 5 -8.07 -0.98 -5.69
C GLN A 5 -7.11 -0.03 -4.97
N MET A 6 -7.17 0.07 -3.63
CA MET A 6 -6.23 0.90 -2.85
C MET A 6 -4.82 0.35 -2.93
N ILE A 7 -4.65 -0.96 -2.72
CA ILE A 7 -3.34 -1.62 -2.77
C ILE A 7 -2.73 -1.50 -4.16
N GLU A 8 -3.49 -1.78 -5.22
CA GLU A 8 -3.00 -1.65 -6.60
C GLU A 8 -2.55 -0.23 -6.91
N ALA A 9 -3.35 0.78 -6.55
CA ALA A 9 -3.01 2.18 -6.78
C ALA A 9 -1.72 2.60 -6.04
N ILE A 10 -1.54 2.14 -4.80
CA ILE A 10 -0.31 2.39 -4.04
C ILE A 10 0.88 1.72 -4.73
N LEU A 11 0.79 0.43 -5.05
CA LEU A 11 1.89 -0.30 -5.71
C LEU A 11 2.28 0.33 -7.06
N ASP A 12 1.30 0.81 -7.82
CA ASP A 12 1.55 1.54 -9.07
C ASP A 12 2.27 2.86 -8.83
N LYS A 13 1.82 3.66 -7.85
CA LYS A 13 2.46 4.93 -7.50
C LYS A 13 3.90 4.75 -6.99
N LEU A 14 4.17 3.64 -6.32
CA LEU A 14 5.50 3.24 -5.85
C LEU A 14 6.37 2.58 -6.93
N ASN A 15 5.86 2.38 -8.15
CA ASN A 15 6.53 1.67 -9.24
C ASN A 15 7.00 0.25 -8.87
N ILE A 16 6.21 -0.47 -8.07
CA ILE A 16 6.53 -1.84 -7.67
C ILE A 16 6.18 -2.81 -8.81
N ILE A 17 7.23 -3.27 -9.51
CA ILE A 17 7.09 -4.21 -10.65
C ILE A 17 6.55 -5.57 -10.18
N ASN A 18 6.97 -6.02 -9.00
CA ASN A 18 6.53 -7.31 -8.45
C ASN A 18 5.32 -7.13 -7.51
N LYS A 19 4.15 -6.82 -8.08
CA LYS A 19 2.90 -6.65 -7.31
C LYS A 19 2.50 -7.90 -6.52
N GLY A 20 3.00 -9.09 -6.88
CA GLY A 20 2.77 -10.33 -6.14
C GLY A 20 3.30 -10.36 -4.71
N VAL A 21 4.10 -9.36 -4.31
CA VAL A 21 4.62 -9.21 -2.93
C VAL A 21 3.51 -8.82 -1.94
N ILE A 22 2.46 -8.12 -2.40
CA ILE A 22 1.35 -7.67 -1.55
C ILE A 22 0.04 -8.03 -2.26
N LYS A 23 -0.74 -8.91 -1.64
CA LYS A 23 -2.01 -9.41 -2.17
C LYS A 23 -3.18 -8.92 -1.33
N ALA A 24 -4.21 -8.39 -1.98
CA ALA A 24 -5.37 -7.82 -1.29
C ALA A 24 -6.12 -8.85 -0.42
N GLU A 25 -6.07 -10.12 -0.79
CA GLU A 25 -6.67 -11.22 -0.04
C GLU A 25 -6.00 -11.48 1.32
N GLN A 26 -4.80 -10.91 1.55
CA GLN A 26 -4.09 -10.98 2.85
C GLN A 26 -4.60 -9.95 3.87
N PHE A 27 -5.54 -9.08 3.45
CA PHE A 27 -6.10 -8.02 4.26
C PHE A 27 -7.56 -8.38 4.58
N ASP A 28 -7.84 -8.64 5.85
CA ASP A 28 -9.18 -9.03 6.31
C ASP A 28 -10.12 -7.84 6.57
N GLY A 29 -9.67 -6.63 6.22
CA GLY A 29 -10.43 -5.38 6.38
C GLY A 29 -10.48 -4.83 7.81
N SER A 30 -9.85 -5.50 8.79
CA SER A 30 -9.74 -4.97 10.16
C SER A 30 -8.93 -3.67 10.24
N LYS A 31 -7.95 -3.51 9.33
CA LYS A 31 -7.08 -2.34 9.21
C LYS A 31 -7.38 -1.46 7.99
N ASN A 32 -8.65 -1.41 7.59
CA ASN A 32 -9.06 -0.67 6.40
C ASN A 32 -8.87 0.85 6.56
N GLU A 33 -8.97 1.36 7.79
CA GLU A 33 -8.69 2.77 8.10
C GLU A 33 -7.19 3.09 7.91
N ASP A 34 -6.29 2.30 8.51
CA ASP A 34 -4.83 2.43 8.33
C ASP A 34 -4.43 2.36 6.84
N LEU A 35 -4.99 1.40 6.08
CA LEU A 35 -4.72 1.29 4.64
C LEU A 35 -5.17 2.54 3.88
N LYS A 36 -6.30 3.12 4.27
CA LYS A 36 -6.81 4.34 3.65
C LYS A 36 -5.91 5.54 3.97
N GLU A 37 -5.38 5.64 5.18
CA GLU A 37 -4.42 6.69 5.54
C GLU A 37 -3.14 6.60 4.70
N ILE A 38 -2.58 5.39 4.54
CA ILE A 38 -1.42 5.16 3.66
C ILE A 38 -1.76 5.53 2.22
N TYR A 39 -2.93 5.11 1.72
CA TYR A 39 -3.38 5.45 0.37
C TYR A 39 -3.41 6.97 0.16
N GLU A 40 -4.06 7.71 1.05
CA GLU A 40 -4.18 9.17 0.95
C GLU A 40 -2.79 9.84 0.99
N PHE A 41 -1.92 9.41 1.91
CA PHE A 41 -0.55 9.91 2.01
C PHE A 41 0.23 9.71 0.71
N VAL A 42 0.19 8.50 0.13
CA VAL A 42 0.94 8.15 -1.09
C VAL A 42 0.39 8.90 -2.32
N MET A 43 -0.93 9.04 -2.43
CA MET A 43 -1.56 9.74 -3.56
C MET A 43 -1.31 11.25 -3.54
N MET A 44 -1.19 11.86 -2.36
CA MET A 44 -0.89 13.29 -2.21
C MET A 44 0.55 13.67 -2.56
N ARG A 45 1.44 12.69 -2.72
CA ARG A 45 2.86 12.93 -3.02
C ARG A 45 3.09 12.99 -4.53
N ASP A 46 3.75 14.03 -4.99
CA ASP A 46 4.16 14.14 -6.40
C ASP A 46 5.25 13.11 -6.75
N SER A 47 6.22 12.95 -5.85
CA SER A 47 7.32 12.00 -5.94
C SER A 47 7.67 11.46 -4.54
N LEU A 48 8.19 10.24 -4.49
CA LEU A 48 8.70 9.60 -3.28
C LEU A 48 10.15 9.19 -3.51
N SER A 49 10.99 9.42 -2.50
CA SER A 49 12.36 8.91 -2.49
C SER A 49 12.38 7.39 -2.27
N LEU A 50 13.50 6.74 -2.61
CA LEU A 50 13.65 5.30 -2.41
C LEU A 50 13.42 4.87 -0.95
N ALA A 51 13.94 5.64 0.00
CA ALA A 51 13.75 5.36 1.43
C ALA A 51 12.29 5.48 1.88
N GLU A 52 11.54 6.44 1.33
CA GLU A 52 10.10 6.55 1.60
C GLU A 52 9.33 5.39 0.98
N VAL A 53 9.65 5.00 -0.26
CA VAL A 53 9.05 3.83 -0.90
C VAL A 53 9.28 2.58 -0.06
N ASP A 54 10.51 2.34 0.40
CA ASP A 54 10.83 1.19 1.27
C ASP A 54 10.04 1.22 2.58
N ALA A 55 9.96 2.38 3.23
CA ALA A 55 9.20 2.54 4.48
C ALA A 55 7.70 2.27 4.30
N ILE A 56 7.10 2.80 3.23
CA ILE A 56 5.68 2.59 2.90
C ILE A 56 5.41 1.11 2.60
N VAL A 57 6.31 0.46 1.86
CA VAL A 57 6.18 -0.96 1.54
C VAL A 57 6.23 -1.81 2.81
N ASP A 58 7.08 -1.47 3.77
CA ASP A 58 7.16 -2.17 5.04
C ASP A 58 5.93 -1.92 5.93
N GLU A 59 5.40 -0.70 5.94
CA GLU A 59 4.15 -0.38 6.62
C GLU A 59 2.97 -1.17 6.02
N LEU A 60 2.84 -1.23 4.69
CA LEU A 60 1.84 -2.05 4.00
C LEU A 60 1.97 -3.55 4.31
N LYS A 61 3.20 -4.07 4.48
CA LYS A 61 3.39 -5.46 4.91
C LYS A 61 2.92 -5.68 6.35
N SER A 62 3.07 -4.69 7.23
CA SER A 62 2.62 -4.77 8.63
C SER A 62 1.09 -4.79 8.78
N LEU A 63 0.38 -4.32 7.75
CA LEU A 63 -1.07 -4.36 7.69
C LEU A 63 -1.63 -5.74 7.30
N LYS A 64 -0.78 -6.66 6.81
CA LYS A 64 -1.17 -8.05 6.53
C LYS A 64 -1.59 -8.74 7.84
N THR A 65 -2.67 -9.50 7.77
CA THR A 65 -3.18 -10.25 8.94
C THR A 65 -2.68 -11.70 8.98
N VAL A 66 -1.87 -12.12 7.99
CA VAL A 66 -1.45 -13.52 7.77
C VAL A 66 0.00 -13.68 7.34
#